data_AF-A0A7Y5W7I9-F1
#
_entry.id   AF-A0A7Y5W7I9-F1
#
_cell.length_a   1.000
_cell.length_b   1.000
_cell.length_c   1.000
_cell.angle_alpha   90.00
_cell.angle_beta   90.00
_cell.angle_gamma   90.00
#
_symmetry.space_group_name_H-M   'P 1'
#
loop_
_entity.id
_entity.type
_entity.pdbx_description
1 polymer ?
#
loop_
_entity_poly.entity_id
_entity_poly.type
_entity_poly.pdbx_seq_one_letter_code
_entity_poly.pdbx_strand_id
1 'polypeptide(L)'
;MLIRPYPPDELELAWCYRAYLRARTYRLHRRAALALLDGRKLRSDLEPYGIHLLDVAANETDVMLLASLLPTESVAGFARKAKGRISSKWLREQVSAEDRRATARRSDVSVHQNHC
;
A
#
# COMPACT_ATOMS: atom_id res chain seq x y z
N MET A 1 39.08 -22.97 7.90
CA MET A 1 38.40 -22.50 6.68
C MET A 1 39.05 -21.18 6.29
N LEU A 2 39.95 -21.18 5.31
CA LEU A 2 40.65 -19.98 4.83
C LEU A 2 39.77 -19.32 3.76
N ILE A 3 39.15 -18.20 4.10
CA ILE A 3 38.42 -17.37 3.13
C ILE A 3 39.49 -16.71 2.25
N ARG A 4 39.51 -17.04 0.95
CA ARG A 4 40.35 -16.34 -0.03
C ARG A 4 39.92 -14.87 -0.08
N PRO A 5 40.85 -13.90 -0.08
CA PRO A 5 40.50 -12.50 -0.28
C PRO A 5 39.88 -12.36 -1.67
N TYR A 6 38.66 -11.82 -1.74
CA TYR A 6 37.98 -11.53 -3.00
C TYR A 6 38.72 -10.39 -3.74
N PRO A 7 38.99 -10.53 -5.05
CA PRO A 7 39.43 -9.41 -5.87
C PRO A 7 38.37 -8.30 -5.82
N PRO A 8 38.77 -7.02 -5.65
CA PRO A 8 37.83 -5.88 -5.59
C PRO A 8 36.90 -5.79 -6.82
N ASP A 9 37.41 -6.25 -7.95
CA ASP A 9 36.83 -6.29 -9.29
C ASP A 9 35.84 -7.46 -9.49
N GLU A 10 35.74 -8.39 -8.54
CA GLU A 10 34.73 -9.46 -8.51
C GLU A 10 33.52 -9.13 -7.59
N LEU A 11 33.57 -7.99 -6.89
CA LEU A 11 32.54 -7.58 -5.94
C LEU A 11 31.46 -6.73 -6.62
N GLU A 12 30.42 -7.37 -7.14
CA GLU A 12 29.20 -6.69 -7.56
C GLU A 12 28.41 -6.22 -6.32
N LEU A 13 28.66 -4.99 -5.90
CA LEU A 13 27.93 -4.36 -4.80
C LEU A 13 26.54 -3.92 -5.27
N ALA A 14 25.52 -4.69 -4.90
CA ALA A 14 24.12 -4.26 -5.04
C ALA A 14 23.76 -3.31 -3.88
N TRP A 15 23.64 -2.00 -4.16
CA TRP A 15 23.13 -1.04 -3.17
C TRP A 15 21.61 -1.17 -3.03
N CYS A 16 21.16 -1.54 -1.84
CA CYS A 16 19.74 -1.52 -1.47
C CYS A 16 19.51 -0.59 -0.29
N TYR A 17 18.68 0.44 -0.50
CA TYR A 17 18.25 1.32 0.59
C TYR A 17 16.92 0.82 1.12
N ARG A 18 16.87 0.49 2.42
CA ARG A 18 15.61 0.15 3.08
C ARG A 18 14.99 1.42 3.65
N ALA A 19 13.78 1.72 3.22
CA ALA A 19 13.00 2.85 3.70
C ALA A 19 11.79 2.36 4.48
N TYR A 20 11.58 2.97 5.64
CA TYR A 20 10.40 2.77 6.46
C TYR A 20 9.50 4.00 6.34
N LEU A 21 8.23 3.79 5.97
CA LEU A 21 7.22 4.85 5.89
C LEU A 21 6.09 4.54 6.87
N ARG A 22 5.80 5.51 7.74
CA ARG A 22 4.58 5.52 8.54
C ARG A 22 3.68 6.66 8.10
N ALA A 23 2.49 6.34 7.62
CA ALA A 23 1.46 7.29 7.26
C ALA A 23 0.28 7.15 8.23
N ARG A 24 -0.30 8.28 8.63
CA ARG A 24 -1.51 8.32 9.46
C ARG A 24 -2.65 9.02 8.72
N THR A 25 -3.88 8.65 9.04
CA THR A 25 -5.06 9.40 8.59
C THR A 25 -5.07 10.80 9.21
N TYR A 26 -5.64 11.75 8.47
CA TYR A 26 -5.79 13.12 8.96
C TYR A 26 -6.58 13.11 10.27
N ARG A 27 -6.03 13.73 11.32
CA ARG A 27 -6.61 13.77 12.68
C ARG A 27 -6.98 12.40 13.27
N LEU A 28 -6.33 11.32 12.82
CA LEU A 28 -6.62 9.95 13.27
C LEU A 28 -8.08 9.51 13.02
N HIS A 29 -8.73 10.07 12.00
CA HIS A 29 -10.05 9.60 11.60
C HIS A 29 -9.97 8.15 11.12
N ARG A 30 -10.76 7.28 11.75
CA ARG A 30 -10.85 5.86 11.40
C ARG A 30 -11.42 5.69 10.00
N ARG A 31 -10.79 4.81 9.22
CA ARG A 31 -11.21 4.39 7.89
C ARG A 31 -11.17 2.86 7.85
N ALA A 32 -12.32 2.22 7.99
CA ALA A 32 -12.43 0.75 7.99
C ALA A 32 -11.79 0.12 6.74
N ALA A 33 -11.94 0.77 5.58
CA ALA A 33 -11.27 0.37 4.36
C ALA A 33 -9.75 0.26 4.56
N LEU A 34 -9.09 1.16 5.29
CA LEU A 34 -7.63 1.12 5.45
C LEU A 34 -7.13 -0.16 6.14
N ALA A 35 -7.93 -0.75 7.04
CA ALA A 35 -7.60 -2.04 7.67
C ALA A 35 -7.67 -3.23 6.67
N LEU A 36 -8.32 -3.05 5.53
CA LEU A 36 -8.45 -4.04 4.46
C LEU A 36 -7.39 -3.85 3.36
N LEU A 37 -6.36 -3.04 3.59
CA LEU A 37 -5.33 -2.76 2.61
C LEU A 37 -4.61 -4.04 2.19
N ASP A 38 -4.82 -4.43 0.94
CA ASP A 38 -4.16 -5.61 0.36
C ASP A 38 -2.70 -5.28 -0.02
N GLY A 39 -1.77 -5.80 0.76
CA GLY A 39 -0.33 -5.66 0.53
C GLY A 39 0.14 -6.24 -0.81
N ARG A 40 -0.54 -7.26 -1.37
CA ARG A 40 -0.19 -7.83 -2.69
C ARG A 40 -0.52 -6.86 -3.81
N LYS A 41 -1.74 -6.30 -3.78
CA LYS A 41 -2.16 -5.26 -4.74
C LYS A 41 -1.26 -4.03 -4.65
N LEU A 42 -0.95 -3.57 -3.42
CA LEU A 42 -0.07 -2.42 -3.23
C LEU A 42 1.34 -2.67 -3.74
N ARG A 43 1.88 -3.88 -3.56
CA ARG A 43 3.17 -4.29 -4.13
C ARG A 43 3.17 -4.21 -5.66
N SER A 44 2.16 -4.78 -6.31
CA SER A 44 2.00 -4.70 -7.78
C SER A 44 1.85 -3.25 -8.28
N ASP A 45 1.16 -2.39 -7.54
CA ASP A 45 0.98 -0.97 -7.89
C ASP A 45 2.27 -0.12 -7.76
N LEU A 46 3.26 -0.60 -7.00
CA LEU A 46 4.51 0.10 -6.70
C LEU A 46 5.74 -0.46 -7.43
N GLU A 47 5.69 -1.72 -7.85
CA GLU A 47 6.76 -2.38 -8.63
C GLU A 47 7.20 -1.58 -9.87
N PRO A 48 6.30 -0.97 -10.68
CA PRO A 48 6.72 -0.21 -11.86
C PRO A 48 7.59 1.02 -11.56
N TYR A 49 7.67 1.42 -10.29
CA TYR A 49 8.52 2.52 -9.84
C TYR A 49 9.86 2.05 -9.24
N GLY A 50 10.18 0.76 -9.32
CA GLY A 50 11.36 0.18 -8.67
C GLY A 50 11.28 0.20 -7.14
N ILE A 51 10.05 0.24 -6.58
CA ILE A 51 9.82 0.20 -5.14
C ILE A 51 9.41 -1.23 -4.78
N HIS A 52 10.33 -1.94 -4.14
CA HIS A 52 10.09 -3.32 -3.71
C HIS A 52 9.57 -3.33 -2.28
N LEU A 53 8.25 -3.41 -2.10
CA LEU A 53 7.67 -3.57 -0.77
C LEU A 53 8.14 -4.89 -0.14
N LEU A 54 8.65 -4.81 1.08
CA LEU A 54 9.06 -5.96 1.88
C LEU A 54 7.94 -6.33 2.86
N ASP A 55 7.36 -5.34 3.53
CA ASP A 55 6.30 -5.52 4.51
C ASP A 55 5.27 -4.38 4.47
N VAL A 56 4.02 -4.73 4.82
CA VAL A 56 2.88 -3.82 4.87
C VAL A 56 2.04 -4.18 6.09
N ALA A 57 1.89 -3.24 7.02
CA ALA A 57 0.95 -3.34 8.11
C ALA A 57 -0.01 -2.14 8.07
N ALA A 58 -1.30 -2.39 8.23
CA ALA A 58 -2.31 -1.35 8.20
C ALA A 58 -3.40 -1.61 9.24
N ASN A 59 -3.95 -0.53 9.79
CA ASN A 59 -5.17 -0.53 10.56
C ASN A 59 -6.04 0.66 10.12
N GLU A 60 -7.12 0.94 10.85
CA GLU A 60 -8.07 1.98 10.44
C GLU A 60 -7.50 3.41 10.43
N THR A 61 -6.34 3.65 11.04
CA THR A 61 -5.75 4.99 11.18
C THR A 61 -4.31 5.09 10.69
N ASP A 62 -3.58 3.98 10.67
CA ASP A 62 -2.15 3.94 10.40
C ASP A 62 -1.85 2.94 9.28
N VAL A 63 -0.87 3.30 8.44
CA VAL A 63 -0.20 2.38 7.50
C VAL A 63 1.30 2.46 7.72
N MET A 64 1.93 1.30 7.81
CA MET A 64 3.36 1.12 7.91
C MET A 64 3.84 0.31 6.71
N LEU A 65 4.84 0.83 6.01
CA LEU A 65 5.46 0.18 4.87
C LEU A 65 6.96 0.05 5.12
N LEU A 66 7.51 -1.12 4.82
CA LEU A 66 8.94 -1.32 4.68
C LEU A 66 9.22 -1.63 3.21
N ALA A 67 10.11 -0.88 2.57
CA ALA A 67 10.45 -1.06 1.18
C ALA A 67 11.97 -1.10 0.97
N SER A 68 12.41 -1.89 0.00
CA SER A 68 13.72 -1.77 -0.62
C SER A 68 13.60 -0.87 -1.85
N LEU A 69 14.45 0.15 -1.93
CA LEU A 69 14.46 1.14 -2.99
C LEU A 69 15.68 0.95 -3.88
N LEU A 70 15.50 1.19 -5.18
CA LEU A 70 16.62 1.39 -6.10
C LEU A 70 17.38 2.68 -5.72
N PRO A 71 18.70 2.77 -6.01
CA PRO A 71 19.50 3.97 -5.73
C PRO A 71 18.96 5.25 -6.38
N THR A 72 18.22 5.11 -7.49
CA THR A 72 17.59 6.21 -8.21
C THR A 72 16.31 6.71 -7.54
N GLU A 73 15.75 5.97 -6.59
CA GLU A 73 14.51 6.33 -5.89
C GLU A 73 14.82 7.01 -4.56
N SER A 74 14.36 8.26 -4.42
CA SER A 74 14.45 8.99 -3.15
C SER A 74 13.37 8.55 -2.15
N VAL A 75 13.66 8.68 -0.86
CA VAL A 75 12.67 8.44 0.22
C VAL A 75 11.42 9.32 0.04
N ALA A 76 11.59 10.57 -0.39
CA ALA A 76 10.47 11.48 -0.65
C ALA A 76 9.63 11.03 -1.87
N GLY A 77 10.28 10.54 -2.93
CA GLY A 77 9.63 9.95 -4.09
C GLY A 77 8.80 8.73 -3.72
N PHE A 78 9.40 7.81 -2.95
CA PHE A 78 8.72 6.65 -2.37
C PHE A 78 7.49 7.08 -1.55
N ALA A 79 7.65 8.00 -0.60
CA ALA A 79 6.56 8.46 0.24
C ALA A 79 5.40 9.06 -0.57
N ARG A 80 5.72 9.88 -1.59
CA ARG A 80 4.72 10.50 -2.49
C ARG A 80 3.97 9.44 -3.29
N LYS A 81 4.66 8.49 -3.89
CA LYS A 81 4.07 7.41 -4.71
C LYS A 81 3.22 6.47 -3.86
N ALA A 82 3.75 6.00 -2.74
CA ALA A 82 3.04 5.11 -1.82
C ALA A 82 1.78 5.78 -1.26
N LYS A 83 1.90 7.01 -0.75
CA LYS A 83 0.73 7.77 -0.26
C LYS A 83 -0.29 7.97 -1.37
N GLY A 84 0.14 8.37 -2.57
CA GLY A 84 -0.76 8.57 -3.71
C GLY A 84 -1.55 7.31 -4.09
N ARG A 85 -0.90 6.13 -4.11
CA ARG A 85 -1.57 4.85 -4.35
C ARG A 85 -2.59 4.51 -3.26
N ILE A 86 -2.22 4.66 -1.99
CA ILE A 86 -3.10 4.35 -0.87
C ILE A 86 -4.28 5.33 -0.79
N SER A 87 -4.00 6.64 -0.78
CA SER A 87 -5.02 7.66 -0.50
C SER A 87 -5.91 8.00 -1.68
N SER A 88 -5.33 8.08 -2.88
CA SER A 88 -6.06 8.62 -4.04
C SER A 88 -6.61 7.53 -4.95
N LYS A 89 -5.96 6.37 -5.03
CA LYS A 89 -6.44 5.25 -5.84
C LYS A 89 -7.21 4.26 -4.99
N TRP A 90 -6.54 3.61 -4.04
CA TRP A 90 -7.09 2.48 -3.30
C TRP A 90 -8.30 2.88 -2.42
N LEU A 91 -8.16 3.90 -1.57
CA LEU A 91 -9.27 4.35 -0.72
C LEU A 91 -10.49 4.82 -1.53
N ARG A 92 -10.29 5.46 -2.69
CA ARG A 92 -11.41 5.90 -3.54
C ARG A 92 -12.14 4.73 -4.20
N GLU A 93 -11.39 3.72 -4.66
CA GLU A 93 -11.96 2.48 -5.19
C GLU A 93 -12.83 1.77 -4.13
N GLN A 94 -12.37 1.72 -2.87
CA GLN A 94 -13.10 1.07 -1.79
C GLN A 94 -14.35 1.84 -1.36
N VAL A 95 -14.26 3.17 -1.21
CA VAL A 95 -15.43 4.01 -0.88
C VAL A 95 -16.50 3.88 -1.98
N SER A 96 -16.08 3.91 -3.24
CA SER A 96 -17.01 3.71 -4.38
C SER A 96 -17.66 2.32 -4.36
N ALA A 97 -16.94 1.28 -3.89
CA ALA A 97 -17.49 -0.06 -3.74
C ALA A 97 -18.45 -0.17 -2.55
N GLU A 98 -18.18 0.53 -1.45
CA GLU A 98 -19.01 0.61 -0.26
C GLU A 98 -20.35 1.33 -0.55
N ASP A 99 -20.29 2.49 -1.24
CA ASP A 99 -21.47 3.25 -1.65
C ASP A 99 -22.38 2.45 -2.59
N ARG A 100 -21.80 1.67 -3.52
CA ARG A 100 -22.57 0.78 -4.40
C ARG A 100 -23.25 -0.34 -3.61
N ARG A 101 -22.58 -0.93 -2.62
CA ARG A 101 -23.16 -1.98 -1.77
C ARG A 101 -24.26 -1.45 -0.85
N ALA A 102 -24.11 -0.23 -0.33
CA ALA A 102 -25.15 0.44 0.45
C ALA A 102 -26.39 0.76 -0.40
N THR A 103 -26.19 1.17 -1.65
CA THR A 103 -27.27 1.44 -2.61
C THR A 103 -27.98 0.15 -3.03
N ALA A 104 -27.24 -0.92 -3.36
CA ALA A 104 -27.80 -2.22 -3.72
C ALA A 104 -28.64 -2.85 -2.59
N ARG A 105 -28.20 -2.71 -1.34
CA ARG A 105 -28.98 -3.18 -0.18
C ARG A 105 -30.27 -2.39 0.05
N ARG A 106 -30.34 -1.12 -0.36
CA ARG A 106 -31.59 -0.34 -0.27
C ARG A 106 -32.60 -0.73 -1.34
N SER A 107 -32.16 -1.12 -2.53
CA SER A 107 -33.04 -1.62 -3.59
C SER A 107 -33.65 -3.00 -3.29
N ASP A 108 -32.93 -3.89 -2.59
CA ASP A 108 -33.47 -5.20 -2.22
C ASP A 108 -34.53 -5.14 -1.11
N VAL A 109 -34.46 -4.15 -0.21
CA VAL A 109 -35.46 -3.96 0.86
C VAL A 109 -36.79 -3.41 0.32
N SER A 110 -36.78 -2.69 -0.80
CA SER A 110 -37.98 -2.08 -1.40
C SER A 110 -38.84 -3.07 -2.22
N VAL A 111 -38.36 -4.28 -2.50
CA VAL A 111 -39.11 -5.28 -3.32
C VAL A 111 -39.96 -6.23 -2.45
N HIS A 112 -39.92 -6.11 -1.12
CA HIS A 112 -40.66 -6.99 -0.21
C HIS A 112 -41.83 -6.35 0.56
N GLN A 113 -42.31 -5.16 0.17
CA GLN A 113 -43.40 -4.48 0.89
C GLN A 113 -44.67 -4.16 0.09
N ASN A 114 -44.83 -4.65 -1.14
CA ASN A 114 -46.08 -4.45 -1.90
C ASN A 114 -46.72 -5.78 -2.29
N HIS A 115 -47.36 -6.46 -1.34
CA HIS A 115 -48.55 -7.27 -1.57
C HIS A 115 -49.22 -7.61 -0.23
N CYS A 116 -50.15 -6.73 0.18
CA CYS A 116 -51.37 -7.05 0.91
C CYS A 116 -52.42 -6.02 0.48
#